data_AF-A0A8S3JED3-F1
#
_entry.id   AF-A0A8S3JED3-F1
#
_cell.length_a   1.000
_cell.length_b   1.000
_cell.length_c   1.000
_cell.angle_alpha   90.00
_cell.angle_beta   90.00
_cell.angle_gamma   90.00
#
_symmetry.space_group_name_H-M   'P 1'
#
loop_
_entity.id
_entity.type
_entity.pdbx_description
1 polymer ?
#
loop_
_entity_poly.entity_id
_entity_poly.type
_entity_poly.pdbx_seq_one_letter_code
_entity_poly.pdbx_strand_id
1 'polypeptide(L)' 'GFAKVYRGVRLCDRLDVAIKIMDKQQLKLKNAQSRVNDEVQIHYRLRNSAIVQVRMTCTYIIKEN' A
#
# COMPACT_ATOMS: atom_id res chain seq x y z
N GLY A 1 2.60 10.92 8.40
CA GLY A 1 2.03 9.55 8.33
C GLY A 1 3.14 8.53 8.20
N PHE A 2 2.88 7.24 8.45
CA PHE A 2 3.89 6.15 8.42
C PHE A 2 4.11 5.58 7.01
N ALA A 3 3.77 6.36 5.99
CA ALA A 3 3.78 5.95 4.60
C ALA A 3 4.23 7.11 3.71
N LYS A 4 4.90 6.78 2.61
CA LYS A 4 5.17 7.68 1.49
C LYS A 4 4.35 7.19 0.29
N VAL A 5 3.76 8.10 -0.46
CA VAL A 5 2.99 7.78 -1.66
C VAL A 5 3.76 8.24 -2.87
N TYR A 6 3.90 7.37 -3.86
CA TYR A 6 4.62 7.61 -5.09
C TYR A 6 3.67 7.45 -6.27
N ARG A 7 3.88 8.25 -7.32
CA ARG A 7 3.28 7.96 -8.62
C ARG A 7 4.00 6.76 -9.24
N GLY A 8 3.23 5.81 -9.76
CA GLY A 8 3.75 4.69 -10.51
C GLY A 8 2.92 4.44 -11.76
N VAL A 9 3.46 3.63 -12.66
CA VAL A 9 2.76 3.13 -13.84
C VAL A 9 2.85 1.61 -13.79
N ARG A 10 1.70 0.93 -13.87
CA ARG A 10 1.67 -0.52 -13.97
C ARG A 10 2.16 -0.93 -15.36
N LEU A 11 3.19 -1.77 -15.43
CA LEU A 11 3.89 -2.04 -16.68
C LEU A 11 3.07 -2.84 -17.70
N CYS A 12 2.23 -3.77 -17.24
CA CYS A 12 1.50 -4.67 -18.13
C CYS A 12 0.38 -3.99 -18.94
N ASP A 13 -0.21 -2.92 -18.41
CA ASP A 13 -1.35 -2.24 -19.05
C ASP A 13 -1.24 -0.71 -19.04
N ARG A 14 -0.07 -0.18 -18.66
CA ARG A 14 0.24 1.25 -18.60
C ARG A 14 -0.71 2.07 -17.71
N LEU A 15 -1.40 1.44 -16.78
CA LEU A 15 -2.31 2.15 -15.88
C LEU A 15 -1.53 3.03 -14.90
N ASP A 16 -1.90 4.31 -14.80
CA ASP A 16 -1.44 5.21 -13.75
C ASP A 16 -1.93 4.72 -12.38
N VAL A 17 -1.02 4.58 -11.41
CA VAL A 17 -1.33 4.08 -10.07
C VAL A 17 -0.64 4.92 -8.99
N ALA A 18 -1.23 4.95 -7.80
CA ALA A 18 -0.60 5.45 -6.59
C ALA A 18 -0.01 4.29 -5.78
N ILE A 19 1.28 4.34 -5.47
CA ILE A 19 2.00 3.33 -4.69
C ILE A 19 2.25 3.86 -3.29
N LYS A 20 1.51 3.36 -2.29
CA LYS A 20 1.70 3.68 -0.87
C LYS A 20 2.72 2.71 -0.28
N ILE A 21 3.92 3.21 0.02
CA ILE A 21 5.01 2.46 0.64
C ILE A 21 4.99 2.71 2.15
N MET A 22 5.02 1.64 2.94
CA MET A 22 5.05 1.68 4.40
C MET A 22 6.31 0.99 4.92
N ASP A 23 7.00 1.66 5.84
CA ASP A 23 8.18 1.10 6.51
C ASP A 23 7.72 0.16 7.65
N LYS A 24 8.10 -1.12 7.55
CA LYS A 24 7.76 -2.15 8.54
C LYS A 24 8.36 -1.87 9.92
N GLN A 25 9.54 -1.29 10.00
CA GLN A 25 10.15 -0.91 11.28
C GLN A 25 9.32 0.19 11.95
N GLN A 26 8.93 1.21 11.18
CA GLN A 26 8.05 2.28 11.69
C GLN A 26 6.67 1.76 12.10
N LEU A 27 6.10 0.79 11.37
CA LEU A 27 4.83 0.15 11.76
C LEU A 27 4.95 -0.61 13.08
N LYS A 28 6.07 -1.33 13.28
CA LYS A 28 6.34 -2.07 14.51
C LYS A 28 6.52 -1.12 15.70
N LEU A 29 7.36 -0.09 15.54
CA LEU A 29 7.64 0.91 16.59
C LEU A 29 6.37 1.62 17.09
N LYS A 30 5.35 1.71 16.25
CA LYS A 30 4.10 2.43 16.55
C LYS A 30 2.93 1.50 16.83
N ASN A 31 3.16 0.19 16.99
CA ASN A 31 2.13 -0.83 17.17
C ASN A 31 0.99 -0.74 16.14
N ALA A 32 1.31 -0.33 14.91
CA ALA A 32 0.33 -0.04 13.85
C ALA A 32 0.10 -1.21 12.90
N GLN A 33 0.73 -2.36 13.14
CA GLN A 33 0.70 -3.50 12.22
C GLN A 33 -0.69 -4.11 12.07
N SER A 34 -1.41 -4.33 13.17
CA SER A 34 -2.79 -4.83 13.14
C SER A 34 -3.70 -3.89 12.35
N ARG A 35 -3.63 -2.59 12.65
CA ARG A 35 -4.40 -1.55 11.96
C ARG A 35 -4.16 -1.55 10.45
N VAL A 36 -2.91 -1.71 10.00
CA VAL A 36 -2.58 -1.78 8.57
C VAL A 36 -3.14 -3.04 7.94
N ASN A 37 -3.05 -4.18 8.63
CA ASN A 37 -3.64 -5.42 8.14
C ASN A 37 -5.16 -5.28 7.97
N ASP A 38 -5.85 -4.70 8.95
CA ASP A 38 -7.29 -4.45 8.90
C ASP A 38 -7.66 -3.50 7.76
N GLU A 39 -6.91 -2.39 7.59
CA GLU A 39 -7.09 -1.44 6.50
C GLU A 39 -7.00 -2.14 5.13
N VAL A 40 -6.00 -3.00 4.94
CA VAL A 40 -5.81 -3.77 3.70
C VAL A 40 -6.97 -4.75 3.48
N GLN A 41 -7.37 -5.50 4.50
CA GLN A 41 -8.46 -6.49 4.41
C GLN A 41 -9.80 -5.83 4.06
N ILE A 42 -10.09 -4.66 4.62
CA ILE A 42 -11.29 -3.90 4.30
C ILE A 42 -11.19 -3.35 2.87
N HIS A 43 -10.14 -2.60 2.56
CA HIS A 43 -10.02 -1.91 1.27
C HIS A 43 -9.94 -2.87 0.08
N TYR A 44 -9.37 -4.06 0.25
CA TYR A 44 -9.29 -5.03 -0.83
C TYR A 44 -10.67 -5.53 -1.29
N ARG A 45 -11.66 -5.54 -0.38
CA ARG A 45 -13.04 -5.97 -0.64
C ARG A 45 -13.94 -4.87 -1.20
N LEU A 46 -13.59 -3.60 -1.01
CA LEU A 46 -14.39 -2.49 -1.49
C LEU A 46 -14.31 -2.36 -3.02
N ARG A 47 -15.48 -2.38 -3.67
CA ARG A 47 -15.66 -2.21 -5.13
C ARG A 47 -16.78 -1.20 -5.36
N ASN A 48 -16.42 0.07 -5.36
CA ASN A 48 -17.33 1.18 -5.60
C ASN A 48 -16.56 2.32 -6.26
N SER A 49 -17.14 3.00 -7.24
CA SER A 49 -16.49 4.09 -7.99
C SER A 49 -16.18 5.32 -7.13
N ALA A 50 -16.91 5.53 -6.03
CA ALA A 50 -16.67 6.61 -5.08
C ALA A 50 -15.57 6.30 -4.06
N ILE A 51 -15.02 5.08 -4.05
CA ILE A 51 -14.02 4.63 -3.07
C ILE A 51 -12.71 4.32 -3.78
N VAL A 52 -11.59 4.77 -3.21
CA VAL A 52 -10.25 4.45 -3.70
C VAL A 52 -10.04 2.94 -3.68
N GLN A 53 -9.77 2.36 -4.85
CA GLN A 53 -9.62 0.93 -4.99
C GLN A 53 -8.18 0.48 -4.77
N VAL A 54 -7.96 -0.38 -3.78
CA VAL A 54 -6.70 -1.13 -3.64
C VAL A 54 -6.72 -2.31 -4.60
N ARG A 55 -5.83 -2.28 -5.60
CA ARG A 55 -5.71 -3.32 -6.64
C ARG A 55 -4.76 -4.45 -6.26
N MET A 56 -3.69 -4.14 -5.54
CA MET A 56 -2.62 -5.07 -5.20
C MET A 56 -1.92 -4.62 -3.92
N THR A 57 -1.44 -5.58 -3.14
CA THR A 57 -0.50 -5.36 -2.03
C THR A 57 0.66 -6.33 -2.16
N CYS A 58 1.88 -5.89 -1.88
CA CYS A 58 3.04 -6.77 -1.84
C CYS A 58 3.99 -6.36 -0.71
N THR A 59 4.83 -7.31 -0.29
CA THR A 59 6.01 -7.04 0.53
C THR A 59 7.24 -7.15 -0.36
N TYR A 60 8.16 -6.21 -0.24
CA TYR A 60 9.47 -6.29 -0.86
C TYR A 60 10.53 -5.82 0.15
N ILE A 61 11.79 -6.22 -0.11
CA ILE A 61 12.95 -5.78 0.65
C ILE A 61 13.69 -4.77 -0.22
N ILE A 62 13.89 -3.56 0.29
CA ILE A 62 14.78 -2.59 -0.33
C ILE A 62 16.20 -3.00 0.08
N LYS A 63 17.01 -3.45 -0.86
CA LYS A 63 18.46 -3.58 -0.66
C LYS A 63 19.09 -2.27 -1.07
N GLU A 64 19.71 -1.58 -0.12
CA GLU A 64 20.61 -0.46 -0.44
C GLU A 64 21.95 -1.08 -0.87
N ASN A 65 22.53 -0.54 -1.96
CA ASN A 65 23.85 -0.94 -2.46
C ASN A 65 24.95 -0.36 -1.60
#